data_AF-A0A9E2ZH07-F1
#
_entry.id   AF-A0A9E2ZH07-F1
#
_cell.length_a   1.000
_cell.length_b   1.000
_cell.length_c   1.000
_cell.angle_alpha   90.00
_cell.angle_beta   90.00
_cell.angle_gamma   90.00
#
_symmetry.space_group_name_H-M   'P 1'
#
loop_
_entity.id
_entity.type
_entity.pdbx_description
1 polymer ?
#
loop_
_entity_poly.entity_id
_entity_poly.type
_entity_poly.pdbx_seq_one_letter_code
_entity_poly.pdbx_strand_id
1 'polypeptide(L)'
;MPRDRLERYRDKRDFKRTSEPAGSRSSDGASDEPRFVVQEHHATRLHWDLRLEHDGALASWAIPNGIPPDPAENRLAVHTEDHPIEYLEFEGEIPKGQYGAGTMSLWDRGTYELHKWDS
;
A
#
# COMPACT_ATOMS: atom_id res chain seq x y z
N MET A 1 18.56 -16.74 0.45
CA MET A 1 17.86 -15.85 -0.48
C MET A 1 16.97 -14.95 0.36
N PRO A 2 16.98 -13.62 0.19
CA PRO A 2 15.97 -12.78 0.82
C PRO A 2 14.59 -13.29 0.37
N ARG A 3 13.66 -13.39 1.31
CA ARG A 3 12.29 -13.82 1.04
C ARG A 3 11.63 -12.75 0.16
N ASP A 4 10.96 -13.15 -0.91
CA ASP A 4 10.21 -12.22 -1.76
C ASP A 4 9.09 -11.59 -0.95
N ARG A 5 9.22 -10.31 -0.60
CA ARG A 5 8.22 -9.58 0.21
C ARG A 5 6.85 -9.53 -0.47
N LEU A 6 6.83 -9.58 -1.80
CA LEU A 6 5.61 -9.50 -2.60
C LEU A 6 4.95 -10.86 -2.87
N GLU A 7 5.48 -11.97 -2.34
CA GLU A 7 4.94 -13.32 -2.56
C GLU A 7 3.44 -13.37 -2.23
N ARG A 8 3.05 -12.95 -1.02
CA ARG A 8 1.63 -12.95 -0.60
C ARG A 8 0.77 -11.99 -1.41
N TYR A 9 1.32 -10.86 -1.84
CA TYR A 9 0.60 -9.90 -2.67
C TYR A 9 0.27 -10.52 -4.03
N ARG A 10 1.27 -11.11 -4.69
CA ARG A 10 1.13 -11.76 -6.00
C ARG A 10 0.19 -12.96 -5.94
N ASP A 11 0.24 -13.76 -4.88
CA ASP A 11 -0.66 -14.91 -4.69
C ASP A 11 -2.14 -14.51 -4.58
N LYS A 12 -2.43 -13.29 -4.11
CA LYS A 12 -3.78 -12.77 -3.95
C LYS A 12 -4.34 -12.08 -5.19
N ARG A 13 -3.56 -11.93 -6.26
CA ARG A 13 -3.95 -11.15 -7.46
C ARG A 13 -4.01 -12.01 -8.71
N ASP A 14 -5.01 -11.70 -9.54
CA ASP A 14 -5.05 -12.16 -10.92
C ASP A 14 -4.77 -10.98 -11.85
N PHE A 15 -3.50 -10.80 -12.21
CA PHE A 15 -3.03 -9.69 -13.07
C PHE A 15 -3.55 -9.76 -14.52
N LYS A 16 -4.31 -10.81 -14.90
CA LYS A 16 -5.05 -10.81 -16.16
C LYS A 16 -6.39 -10.07 -16.04
N ARG A 17 -6.84 -9.82 -14.81
CA ARG A 17 -8.15 -9.24 -14.49
C ARG A 17 -8.02 -7.87 -13.84
N THR A 18 -7.02 -7.66 -13.00
CA THR A 18 -6.76 -6.36 -12.37
C THR A 18 -5.74 -5.54 -13.17
N SER A 19 -5.84 -4.22 -13.11
CA SER A 19 -4.83 -3.28 -13.61
C SER A 19 -3.74 -2.97 -12.58
N GLU A 20 -3.82 -3.58 -11.39
CA GLU A 20 -2.81 -3.43 -10.35
C GLU A 20 -1.41 -3.87 -10.83
N PRO A 21 -0.33 -3.18 -10.40
CA PRO A 21 1.02 -3.52 -10.81
C PRO A 21 1.48 -4.85 -10.20
N ALA A 22 2.09 -5.73 -10.99
CA ALA A 22 2.61 -7.02 -10.50
C ALA A 22 3.90 -6.89 -9.65
N GLY A 23 4.53 -5.71 -9.69
CA GLY A 23 5.82 -5.42 -9.08
C GLY A 23 7.00 -6.04 -9.82
N SER A 24 8.07 -5.27 -10.01
CA SER A 24 9.35 -5.82 -10.47
C SER A 24 9.95 -6.81 -9.45
N ARG A 25 10.79 -7.74 -9.94
CA ARG A 25 11.63 -8.59 -9.07
C ARG A 25 12.93 -7.89 -8.66
N SER A 26 13.22 -6.72 -9.23
CA SER A 26 14.36 -5.90 -8.86
C SER A 26 13.98 -5.03 -7.67
N SER A 27 14.30 -5.49 -6.46
CA SER A 27 14.32 -4.63 -5.28
C SER A 27 15.65 -3.85 -5.30
N ASP A 28 15.75 -2.85 -6.16
CA ASP A 28 16.82 -1.86 -6.00
C ASP A 28 16.55 -1.10 -4.68
N GLY A 29 17.63 -0.92 -3.92
CA GLY A 29 17.61 -0.65 -2.48
C GLY A 29 16.94 0.66 -2.07
N ALA A 30 16.89 0.85 -0.74
CA ALA A 30 16.31 2.01 -0.07
C ALA A 30 16.57 3.33 -0.81
N SER A 31 15.51 4.05 -1.14
CA SER A 31 15.58 5.43 -1.61
C SER A 31 16.17 6.32 -0.51
N ASP A 32 17.04 7.26 -0.89
CA ASP A 32 17.54 8.32 0.02
C ASP A 32 16.38 9.20 0.56
N GLU A 33 15.26 9.23 -0.15
CA GLU A 33 14.01 9.87 0.27
C GLU A 33 12.86 8.85 0.14
N PRO A 34 12.50 8.12 1.22
CA PRO A 34 11.44 7.12 1.14
C PRO A 34 10.08 7.81 1.01
N ARG A 35 9.21 7.23 0.18
CA ARG A 35 7.91 7.79 -0.16
C ARG A 35 6.79 7.17 0.66
N PHE A 36 5.71 7.92 0.83
CA PHE A 36 4.44 7.41 1.32
C PHE A 36 3.32 7.70 0.34
N VAL A 37 2.27 6.89 0.43
CA VAL A 37 0.98 7.16 -0.19
C VAL A 37 -0.14 6.83 0.77
N VAL A 38 -1.20 7.62 0.71
CA VAL A 38 -2.49 7.33 1.30
C VAL A 38 -3.50 7.23 0.16
N GLN A 39 -4.11 6.06 0.01
CA GLN A 39 -5.14 5.84 -1.01
C GLN A 39 -6.52 5.77 -0.36
N GLU A 40 -7.49 6.47 -0.94
CA GLU A 40 -8.90 6.29 -0.59
C GLU A 40 -9.45 5.09 -1.37
N HIS A 41 -10.05 4.14 -0.65
CA HIS A 41 -10.47 2.87 -1.23
C HIS A 41 -11.96 2.62 -1.00
N HIS A 42 -12.73 2.77 -2.08
CA HIS A 42 -14.17 2.51 -2.16
C HIS A 42 -14.44 1.03 -2.43
N ALA A 43 -14.05 0.17 -1.48
CA ALA A 43 -14.35 -1.26 -1.48
C ALA A 43 -15.77 -1.52 -0.94
N THR A 44 -16.00 -2.71 -0.38
CA THR A 44 -17.25 -3.02 0.36
C THR A 44 -17.52 -2.05 1.52
N ARG A 45 -16.45 -1.48 2.09
CA ARG A 45 -16.47 -0.38 3.04
C ARG A 45 -15.40 0.63 2.62
N LEU A 46 -15.75 1.91 2.71
CA LEU A 46 -14.80 3.00 2.58
C LEU A 46 -13.71 2.84 3.65
N HIS A 47 -12.45 2.93 3.23
CA HIS A 47 -11.28 2.97 4.11
C HIS A 47 -10.12 3.65 3.38
N TRP A 48 -9.03 3.90 4.10
CA TRP A 48 -7.80 4.46 3.55
C TRP A 48 -6.67 3.46 3.70
N ASP A 49 -5.87 3.27 2.66
CA ASP A 49 -4.67 2.46 2.70
C ASP A 49 -3.45 3.36 2.85
N LEU A 50 -2.79 3.30 4.01
CA LEU A 50 -1.48 3.93 4.22
C LEU A 50 -0.40 2.96 3.76
N ARG A 51 0.54 3.46 2.95
CA ARG A 51 1.70 2.67 2.52
C ARG A 51 2.99 3.45 2.63
N LEU A 52 4.01 2.80 3.16
CA LEU A 52 5.34 3.37 3.40
C LEU A 52 6.38 2.57 2.62
N GLU A 53 7.16 3.24 1.78
CA GLU A 53 8.29 2.65 1.08
C GLU A 53 9.39 2.25 2.06
N HIS A 54 9.57 0.94 2.24
CA HIS A 54 10.52 0.39 3.19
C HIS A 54 11.10 -0.94 2.67
N ASP A 55 12.43 -1.03 2.62
CA ASP A 55 13.18 -2.21 2.17
C ASP A 55 12.71 -2.77 0.80
N GLY A 56 12.49 -1.87 -0.17
CA GLY A 56 12.15 -2.24 -1.55
C GLY A 56 10.71 -2.72 -1.76
N ALA A 57 9.82 -2.52 -0.79
CA ALA A 57 8.38 -2.74 -0.92
C ALA A 57 7.60 -1.65 -0.16
N LEU A 58 6.28 -1.69 -0.26
CA LEU A 58 5.39 -0.80 0.48
C LEU A 58 4.78 -1.55 1.66
N ALA A 59 5.31 -1.30 2.86
CA ALA A 59 4.67 -1.74 4.10
C ALA A 59 3.30 -1.06 4.19
N SER A 60 2.23 -1.83 4.36
CA SER A 60 0.85 -1.38 4.10
C SER A 60 -0.10 -1.62 5.26
N TRP A 61 -0.99 -0.66 5.51
CA TRP A 61 -2.05 -0.75 6.50
C TRP A 61 -3.37 -0.19 5.99
N ALA A 62 -4.46 -0.93 6.21
CA ALA A 62 -5.81 -0.43 6.01
C ALA A 62 -6.30 0.31 7.27
N ILE A 63 -6.83 1.50 7.09
CA ILE A 63 -7.29 2.43 8.13
C ILE A 63 -8.78 2.71 7.90
N PRO A 64 -9.69 1.96 8.55
CA PRO A 64 -11.13 2.04 8.27
C PRO A 64 -11.76 3.41 8.51
N ASN A 65 -11.22 4.15 9.48
CA ASN A 65 -11.78 5.43 9.91
C ASN A 65 -10.92 6.62 9.46
N GLY A 66 -10.09 6.45 8.43
CA GLY A 66 -9.26 7.52 7.86
C GLY A 66 -8.09 7.97 8.74
N ILE A 67 -7.24 8.82 8.15
CA ILE A 67 -6.08 9.44 8.82
C ILE A 67 -6.60 10.42 9.88
N PRO A 68 -6.09 10.39 11.13
CA PRO A 68 -6.56 11.30 12.17
C PRO A 68 -6.16 12.74 11.85
N PRO A 69 -7.07 13.72 12.01
CA PRO A 69 -6.75 15.14 11.79
C PRO A 69 -5.96 15.76 12.95
N ASP A 70 -6.03 15.14 14.13
CA ASP A 70 -5.34 15.56 15.35
C ASP A 70 -4.35 14.45 15.79
N PRO A 71 -3.07 14.78 16.05
CA PRO A 71 -2.07 13.80 16.47
C PRO A 71 -2.37 13.11 17.82
N ALA A 72 -3.28 13.65 18.64
CA ALA A 72 -3.71 13.01 19.88
C ALA A 72 -4.76 11.90 19.68
N GLU A 73 -5.34 11.77 18.48
CA GLU A 73 -6.35 10.76 18.17
C GLU A 73 -5.73 9.46 17.66
N ASN A 74 -6.08 8.35 18.31
CA ASN A 74 -5.71 7.02 17.83
C ASN A 74 -6.68 6.51 16.74
N ARG A 75 -6.13 5.92 15.68
CA ARG A 75 -6.89 5.19 14.65
C ARG A 75 -6.40 3.75 14.57
N LEU A 76 -7.34 2.81 14.35
CA LEU A 76 -6.99 1.43 14.05
C LEU A 76 -6.32 1.36 12.67
N ALA A 77 -5.11 0.80 12.63
CA ALA A 77 -4.38 0.48 11.40
C ALA A 77 -4.17 -1.03 11.33
N VAL A 78 -4.78 -1.68 10.34
CA VAL A 78 -4.72 -3.13 10.15
C VAL A 78 -3.63 -3.44 9.14
N HIS A 79 -2.57 -4.13 9.56
CA HIS A 79 -1.47 -4.50 8.69
C HIS A 79 -1.94 -5.45 7.57
N THR A 80 -1.57 -5.15 6.33
CA THR A 80 -1.90 -5.95 5.12
C THR A 80 -0.64 -6.50 4.47
N GLU A 81 -0.74 -7.09 3.28
CA GLU A 81 0.44 -7.55 2.53
C GLU A 81 1.30 -6.36 2.06
N ASP A 82 2.61 -6.58 1.93
CA ASP A 82 3.47 -5.61 1.27
C ASP A 82 3.04 -5.41 -0.19
N HIS A 83 3.05 -4.17 -0.67
CA HIS A 83 2.69 -3.84 -2.04
C HIS A 83 3.93 -3.45 -2.85
N PRO A 84 3.90 -3.61 -4.19
CA PRO A 84 4.99 -3.18 -5.04
C PRO A 84 5.16 -1.66 -5.03
N ILE A 85 6.38 -1.17 -5.28
CA ILE A 85 6.69 0.27 -5.27
C ILE A 85 5.86 1.04 -6.31
N GLU A 86 5.58 0.41 -7.45
CA GLU A 86 4.73 0.95 -8.51
C GLU A 86 3.29 1.25 -8.02
N TYR A 87 2.86 0.67 -6.89
CA TYR A 87 1.56 0.92 -6.30
C TYR A 87 1.43 2.33 -5.68
N LEU A 88 2.55 3.05 -5.47
CA LEU A 88 2.55 4.45 -5.02
C LEU A 88 1.77 5.38 -5.95
N GLU A 89 1.69 5.05 -7.24
CA GLU A 89 1.05 5.85 -8.27
C GLU A 89 -0.27 5.23 -8.77
N PHE A 90 -0.69 4.11 -8.17
CA PHE A 90 -1.86 3.39 -8.65
C PHE A 90 -3.16 4.12 -8.28
N GLU A 91 -3.97 4.39 -9.29
CA GLU A 91 -5.38 4.77 -9.22
C GLU A 91 -6.16 3.93 -10.22
N GLY A 92 -7.40 3.57 -9.89
CA GLY A 92 -8.23 2.81 -10.80
C GLY A 92 -9.32 2.01 -10.11
N GLU A 93 -9.97 1.16 -10.89
CA GLU A 93 -11.00 0.24 -10.40
C GLU A 93 -10.44 -1.17 -10.35
N ILE A 94 -10.43 -1.77 -9.15
CA ILE A 94 -10.15 -3.20 -8.97
C ILE A 94 -11.47 -3.95 -9.22
N PRO A 95 -11.55 -4.80 -10.26
CA PRO A 95 -12.83 -5.35 -10.69
C PRO A 95 -13.53 -6.21 -9.64
N LYS A 96 -14.86 -6.19 -9.67
CA LYS A 96 -15.69 -7.02 -8.79
C LYS A 96 -15.27 -8.50 -8.82
N GLY A 97 -15.13 -9.09 -7.63
CA GLY A 97 -14.71 -10.48 -7.45
C GLY A 97 -13.19 -10.68 -7.47
N GLN A 98 -12.40 -9.61 -7.61
CA GLN A 98 -10.99 -9.60 -7.26
C GLN A 98 -10.80 -9.29 -5.76
N TYR A 99 -9.67 -9.68 -5.21
CA TYR A 99 -9.29 -9.30 -3.85
C TYR A 99 -9.05 -7.80 -3.80
N GLY A 100 -9.70 -7.10 -2.86
CA GLY A 100 -9.65 -5.65 -2.80
C GLY A 100 -10.52 -4.96 -3.86
N ALA A 101 -11.57 -5.61 -4.39
CA ALA A 101 -12.46 -4.98 -5.35
C ALA A 101 -13.06 -3.66 -4.84
N GLY A 102 -12.97 -2.63 -5.66
CA GLY A 102 -13.33 -1.26 -5.31
C GLY A 102 -12.63 -0.24 -6.19
N THR A 103 -13.06 1.02 -6.10
CA THR A 103 -12.35 2.14 -6.72
C THR A 103 -11.28 2.63 -5.77
N MET A 104 -10.07 2.86 -6.27
CA MET A 104 -8.95 3.45 -5.54
C MET A 104 -8.54 4.77 -6.18
N SER A 105 -8.34 5.79 -5.34
CA SER A 105 -7.80 7.10 -5.71
C SER A 105 -6.68 7.51 -4.75
N LEU A 106 -5.78 8.38 -5.22
CA LEU A 106 -4.75 8.98 -4.38
C LEU A 106 -5.37 10.07 -3.51
N TRP A 107 -5.32 9.89 -2.19
CA TRP A 107 -5.78 10.88 -1.23
C TRP A 107 -4.66 11.83 -0.80
N ASP A 108 -3.48 11.28 -0.53
CA ASP A 108 -2.26 12.04 -0.22
C ASP A 108 -1.01 11.25 -0.61
N ARG A 109 0.11 11.94 -0.85
CA ARG A 109 1.40 11.32 -1.17
C ARG A 109 2.54 12.29 -0.90
N GLY A 110 3.70 11.75 -0.58
CA GLY A 110 4.90 12.56 -0.36
C GLY A 110 6.10 11.70 0.01
N THR A 111 7.06 12.33 0.67
CA THR A 111 8.22 11.68 1.28
C THR A 111 8.10 11.73 2.80
N TYR A 112 8.82 10.85 3.49
CA TYR A 112 8.90 10.86 4.94
C TYR A 112 10.34 10.67 5.43
N GLU A 113 10.64 11.19 6.61
CA GLU A 113 11.90 10.93 7.30
C GLU A 113 11.70 9.75 8.26
N LEU A 114 12.48 8.69 8.10
CA LEU A 114 12.40 7.54 8.98
C LEU A 114 13.19 7.79 10.26
N HIS A 115 12.48 8.14 11.35
CA HIS A 115 13.12 8.30 12.66
C HIS A 115 13.39 6.96 13.38
N LYS A 116 12.49 5.98 13.23
CA LYS A 116 12.59 4.68 13.91
C LYS A 116 11.80 3.60 13.18
N TRP A 117 12.40 2.40 13.05
CA TRP A 117 11.74 1.18 12.59
C TRP A 117 12.23 0.00 13.43
N ASP A 118 11.32 -0.65 14.17
CA ASP A 118 11.63 -1.88 14.91
C ASP A 118 11.00 -3.09 14.18
N SER A 119 11.79 -4.13 13.97
CA SER A 119 11.41 -5.39 13.32
C SER A 119 11.07 -6.50 14.30
#